data_AF-A0A3N0C0P4-F1
#
_entry.id   AF-A0A3N0C0P4-F1
#
_cell.length_a   1.000
_cell.length_b   1.000
_cell.length_c   1.000
_cell.angle_alpha   90.00
_cell.angle_beta   90.00
_cell.angle_gamma   90.00
#
_symmetry.space_group_name_H-M   'P 1'
#
loop_
_entity.id
_entity.type
_entity.pdbx_description
1 polymer ?
#
loop_
_entity_poly.entity_id
_entity_poly.type
_entity_poly.pdbx_seq_one_letter_code
_entity_poly.pdbx_strand_id
1 'polypeptide(L)'
;MNDEKKQKAIALIKQGLETVMDREYTEISEIPTDDVNELQVKYSFVHDGISGIFTVIGQANTEESATGEELIKLSLFSKFDEDSTHYDSMTAKEQVDNDLLNVEEYVHRHINEG
;
A
#
# COMPACT_ATOMS: atom_id res chain seq x y z
N MET A 1 -15.99 -0.93 -2.23
CA MET A 1 -15.35 -2.26 -2.16
C MET A 1 -16.02 -3.08 -1.04
N ASN A 2 -16.09 -4.41 -1.10
CA ASN A 2 -16.58 -5.22 0.04
C ASN A 2 -15.43 -5.60 0.98
N ASP A 3 -15.73 -6.06 2.20
CA ASP A 3 -14.72 -6.42 3.20
C ASP A 3 -13.76 -7.50 2.71
N GLU A 4 -14.24 -8.50 1.96
CA GLU A 4 -13.40 -9.55 1.39
C GLU A 4 -12.34 -8.99 0.43
N LYS A 5 -12.74 -8.10 -0.48
CA LYS A 5 -11.82 -7.44 -1.42
C LYS A 5 -10.89 -6.47 -0.69
N LYS A 6 -11.34 -5.82 0.38
CA LYS A 6 -10.49 -4.98 1.24
C LYS A 6 -9.38 -5.81 1.88
N GLN A 7 -9.73 -6.92 2.52
CA GLN A 7 -8.77 -7.82 3.15
C GLN A 7 -7.83 -8.47 2.13
N LYS A 8 -8.33 -8.81 0.93
CA LYS A 8 -7.51 -9.26 -0.19
C LYS A 8 -6.50 -8.19 -0.63
N ALA A 9 -6.94 -6.93 -0.76
CA ALA A 9 -6.05 -5.82 -1.10
C ALA A 9 -4.93 -5.64 -0.07
N ILE A 10 -5.27 -5.66 1.23
CA ILE A 10 -4.29 -5.56 2.32
C ILE A 10 -3.27 -6.70 2.26
N ALA A 11 -3.72 -7.94 2.03
CA ALA A 11 -2.84 -9.09 1.88
C ALA A 11 -1.90 -8.96 0.67
N LEU A 12 -2.40 -8.47 -0.46
CA LEU A 12 -1.58 -8.25 -1.66
C LEU A 12 -0.58 -7.11 -1.47
N ILE A 13 -0.95 -6.02 -0.78
CA ILE A 13 -0.03 -4.92 -0.43
C ILE A 13 1.10 -5.46 0.43
N LYS A 14 0.76 -6.21 1.48
CA LYS A 14 1.74 -6.83 2.38
C LYS A 14 2.70 -7.73 1.61
N GLN A 15 2.17 -8.63 0.78
CA GLN A 15 3.00 -9.53 -0.02
C GLN A 15 3.90 -8.75 -0.99
N GLY A 16 3.38 -7.69 -1.63
CA GLY A 16 4.17 -6.82 -2.49
C GLY A 16 5.33 -6.15 -1.74
N LEU A 17 5.05 -5.57 -0.56
CA LEU A 17 6.07 -4.94 0.27
C LEU A 17 7.11 -5.96 0.78
N GLU A 18 6.69 -7.16 1.19
CA GLU A 18 7.59 -8.25 1.62
C GLU A 18 8.49 -8.77 0.48
N THR A 19 8.11 -8.56 -0.78
CA THR A 19 8.96 -8.93 -1.93
C THR A 19 10.03 -7.89 -2.27
N VAL A 20 10.00 -6.70 -1.64
CA VAL A 20 11.02 -5.68 -1.82
C VAL A 20 12.30 -6.13 -1.12
N MET A 21 13.28 -6.62 -1.88
CA MET A 21 14.53 -7.15 -1.32
C MET A 21 15.40 -6.08 -0.65
N ASP A 22 15.30 -4.83 -1.10
CA ASP A 22 16.14 -3.74 -0.59
C ASP A 22 15.66 -3.22 0.78
N ARG A 23 14.42 -3.54 1.21
CA ARG A 23 13.80 -2.93 2.39
C ARG A 23 13.01 -3.93 3.22
N GLU A 24 13.23 -3.88 4.52
CA GLU A 24 12.47 -4.68 5.47
C GLU A 24 11.23 -3.89 5.90
N TYR A 25 10.08 -4.23 5.33
CA TYR A 25 8.79 -3.69 5.75
C TYR A 25 8.15 -4.54 6.83
N THR A 26 7.61 -3.90 7.86
CA THR A 26 6.84 -4.57 8.93
C THR A 26 5.54 -3.85 9.14
N GLU A 27 4.44 -4.58 9.01
CA GLU A 27 3.10 -4.10 9.33
C GLU A 27 2.99 -3.82 10.84
N ILE A 28 2.52 -2.64 11.19
CA ILE A 28 2.30 -2.21 12.58
C ILE A 28 0.82 -2.37 12.93
N SER A 29 -0.07 -1.79 12.10
CA SER A 29 -1.51 -1.80 12.36
C SER A 29 -2.33 -1.38 11.14
N GLU A 30 -3.45 -2.05 10.90
CA GLU A 30 -4.54 -1.53 10.07
C GLU A 30 -5.24 -0.37 10.79
N ILE A 31 -5.47 0.74 10.09
CA ILE A 31 -6.18 1.92 10.59
C ILE A 31 -7.61 1.84 10.05
N PRO A 32 -8.64 1.80 10.91
CA PRO A 32 -10.03 1.77 10.47
C PRO A 32 -10.38 3.07 9.74
N THR A 33 -11.04 2.93 8.59
CA THR A 33 -11.50 4.04 7.75
C THR A 33 -13.02 3.99 7.64
N ASP A 34 -13.67 5.15 7.65
CA ASP A 34 -15.12 5.24 7.41
C ASP A 34 -15.46 5.11 5.90
N ASP A 35 -14.48 5.36 5.02
CA ASP A 35 -14.63 5.16 3.59
C ASP A 35 -14.38 3.69 3.22
N VAL A 36 -15.42 3.07 2.65
CA VAL A 36 -15.44 1.68 2.18
C VAL A 36 -14.52 1.42 0.99
N ASN A 37 -14.06 2.47 0.31
CA ASN A 37 -13.10 2.40 -0.77
C ASN A 37 -11.69 2.79 -0.33
N GLU A 38 -11.52 3.23 0.92
CA GLU A 38 -10.22 3.53 1.49
C GLU A 38 -9.74 2.38 2.37
N LEU A 39 -8.44 2.14 2.34
CA LEU A 39 -7.73 1.33 3.31
C LEU A 39 -6.50 2.11 3.78
N GLN A 40 -6.19 1.97 5.06
CA GLN A 40 -5.01 2.58 5.64
C GLN A 40 -4.28 1.55 6.49
N VAL A 41 -2.99 1.36 6.23
CA VAL A 41 -2.17 0.40 6.97
C VAL A 41 -0.84 1.06 7.33
N LYS A 42 -0.51 1.04 8.61
CA LYS A 42 0.74 1.60 9.14
C LYS A 42 1.84 0.55 9.05
N TYR A 43 3.00 0.97 8.56
CA TYR A 43 4.20 0.16 8.38
C TYR A 43 5.41 0.87 8.98
N SER A 44 6.35 0.08 9.49
CA SER A 44 7.75 0.51 9.62
C SER A 44 8.58 -0.04 8.47
N PHE A 45 9.65 0.67 8.12
CA PHE A 45 10.67 0.19 7.20
C PHE A 45 12.06 0.32 7.82
N VAL A 46 12.98 -0.54 7.36
CA VAL A 46 14.42 -0.43 7.62
C VAL A 46 15.18 -0.58 6.29
N HIS A 47 16.10 0.35 6.03
CA HIS A 47 16.96 0.37 4.84
C HIS A 47 18.32 0.98 5.16
N ASP A 48 19.43 0.28 4.97
CA ASP A 48 20.78 0.84 5.12
C ASP A 48 21.01 1.67 6.42
N GLY A 49 20.41 1.22 7.53
CA GLY A 49 20.49 1.90 8.84
C GLY A 49 19.52 3.07 9.04
N ILE A 50 18.71 3.39 8.04
CA ILE A 50 17.59 4.33 8.09
C ILE A 50 16.34 3.53 8.48
N SER A 51 15.61 4.00 9.50
CA SER A 51 14.33 3.41 9.89
C SER A 51 13.25 4.47 10.05
N GLY A 52 12.04 4.14 9.65
CA GLY A 52 10.94 5.09 9.73
C GLY A 52 9.57 4.42 9.76
N ILE A 53 8.57 5.22 10.07
CA ILE A 53 7.16 4.81 10.11
C ILE A 53 6.38 5.63 9.09
N PHE A 54 5.51 4.96 8.36
CA PHE A 54 4.61 5.56 7.40
C PHE A 54 3.29 4.79 7.33
N THR A 55 2.28 5.45 6.81
CA THR A 55 0.97 4.88 6.52
C THR A 55 0.84 4.73 5.01
N VAL A 56 0.52 3.52 4.56
CA VAL A 56 0.06 3.23 3.21
C VAL A 56 -1.42 3.54 3.15
N ILE A 57 -1.81 4.43 2.24
CA ILE A 57 -3.19 4.79 1.97
C ILE A 57 -3.54 4.19 0.60
N GLY A 58 -4.49 3.27 0.57
CA GLY A 58 -5.01 2.68 -0.65
C GLY A 58 -6.39 3.25 -0.97
N GLN A 59 -6.57 3.79 -2.17
CA GLN A 59 -7.85 4.29 -2.67
C GLN A 59 -8.35 3.41 -3.81
N ALA A 60 -9.43 2.68 -3.56
CA ALA A 60 -10.06 1.79 -4.52
C ALA A 60 -11.04 2.57 -5.40
N ASN A 61 -10.92 2.40 -6.71
CA ASN A 61 -11.88 2.86 -7.70
C ASN A 61 -12.38 1.65 -8.49
N THR A 62 -13.66 1.65 -8.82
CA THR A 62 -14.23 0.64 -9.71
C THR A 62 -14.26 1.19 -11.12
N GLU A 63 -13.74 0.45 -12.08
CA GLU A 63 -13.83 0.75 -13.50
C GLU A 63 -14.49 -0.40 -14.25
N GLU A 64 -15.28 -0.07 -15.26
CA GLU A 64 -15.87 -1.07 -16.14
C GLU A 64 -14.85 -1.46 -17.22
N SER A 65 -14.56 -2.75 -17.33
CA SER A 65 -13.69 -3.28 -18.38
C SER A 65 -14.38 -3.20 -19.75
N ALA A 66 -13.61 -3.37 -20.82
CA ALA A 66 -14.17 -3.51 -22.17
C ALA A 66 -15.09 -4.75 -22.34
N THR A 67 -15.05 -5.69 -21.40
CA THR A 67 -15.91 -6.89 -21.35
C THR A 67 -17.15 -6.69 -20.45
N GLY A 68 -17.31 -5.52 -19.83
CA GLY A 68 -18.41 -5.21 -18.90
C GLY A 68 -18.22 -5.76 -17.49
N GLU A 69 -17.00 -6.17 -17.13
CA GLU A 69 -16.65 -6.64 -15.78
C GLU A 69 -16.20 -5.47 -14.91
N GLU A 70 -16.68 -5.40 -13.67
CA GLU A 70 -16.22 -4.42 -12.68
C GLU A 70 -14.80 -4.77 -12.21
N LEU A 71 -13.81 -4.01 -12.68
CA LEU A 71 -12.42 -4.09 -12.26
C LEU A 71 -12.16 -3.12 -11.11
N ILE A 72 -11.45 -3.60 -10.11
CA ILE A 72 -10.94 -2.76 -9.03
C ILE A 72 -9.56 -2.27 -9.44
N LYS A 73 -9.40 -0.94 -9.42
CA LYS A 73 -8.11 -0.27 -9.42
C LYS A 73 -7.83 0.30 -8.04
N LEU A 74 -6.64 0.10 -7.54
CA LEU A 74 -6.23 0.58 -6.22
C LEU A 74 -5.04 1.51 -6.37
N SER A 75 -5.19 2.79 -6.05
CA SER A 75 -4.04 3.71 -6.01
C SER A 75 -3.41 3.70 -4.63
N LEU A 76 -2.09 3.54 -4.54
CA LEU A 76 -1.34 3.49 -3.28
C LEU A 76 -0.53 4.77 -3.06
N PHE A 77 -0.59 5.29 -1.84
CA PHE A 77 0.13 6.51 -1.44
C PHE A 77 0.84 6.29 -0.10
N SER A 78 2.04 6.86 0.06
CA SER A 78 2.71 6.91 1.36
C SER A 78 2.44 8.23 2.09
N LYS A 79 2.13 8.13 3.38
CA LYS A 79 2.09 9.25 4.31
C LYS A 79 3.02 8.95 5.48
N PHE A 80 4.16 9.61 5.53
CA PHE A 80 5.09 9.45 6.65
C PHE A 80 4.46 10.03 7.93
N ASP A 81 4.68 9.38 9.08
CA ASP A 81 4.26 9.93 10.37
C ASP A 81 5.24 11.02 10.81
N GLU A 82 4.74 12.13 11.36
CA GLU A 82 5.57 13.25 11.84
C GLU A 82 6.60 12.81 12.90
N ASP A 83 6.28 11.76 13.67
CA ASP A 83 7.16 11.18 14.69
C ASP A 83 8.22 10.21 14.12
N SER A 84 8.22 9.98 12.80
CA SER A 84 9.22 9.14 12.15
C SER A 84 10.60 9.82 12.20
N THR A 85 11.63 9.08 12.64
CA THR A 85 13.02 9.55 12.76
C THR A 85 13.56 10.22 11.48
N HIS A 86 12.95 9.91 10.33
CA HIS A 86 13.32 10.44 9.02
C HIS A 86 12.12 11.00 8.22
N TYR A 87 11.11 11.55 8.90
CA TYR A 87 9.93 12.18 8.27
C TYR A 87 10.29 13.17 7.14
N ASP A 88 11.32 14.02 7.34
CA ASP A 88 11.76 15.03 6.36
C ASP A 88 12.75 14.49 5.30
N SER A 89 13.07 13.20 5.32
CA SER A 89 14.00 12.62 4.34
C SER A 89 13.32 12.43 3.00
N MET A 90 13.54 13.37 2.07
CA MET A 90 13.07 13.26 0.68
C MET A 90 13.50 11.92 0.05
N THR A 91 14.72 11.46 0.32
CA THR A 91 15.23 10.19 -0.21
C THR A 91 14.46 8.98 0.31
N ALA A 92 14.14 8.94 1.61
CA ALA A 92 13.35 7.83 2.17
C ALA A 92 11.93 7.82 1.59
N LYS A 93 11.33 9.00 1.43
CA LYS A 93 10.02 9.14 0.80
C LYS A 93 10.02 8.67 -0.65
N GLU A 94 10.96 9.12 -1.47
CA GLU A 94 11.08 8.70 -2.86
C GLU A 94 11.26 7.19 -3.00
N GLN A 95 12.05 6.56 -2.12
CA GLN A 95 12.25 5.11 -2.13
C GLN A 95 10.96 4.35 -1.80
N VAL A 96 10.25 4.74 -0.75
CA VAL A 96 8.97 4.12 -0.38
C VAL A 96 7.92 4.33 -1.48
N ASP A 97 7.85 5.53 -2.07
CA ASP A 97 6.92 5.82 -3.16
C ASP A 97 7.22 4.94 -4.39
N ASN A 98 8.50 4.74 -4.73
CA ASN A 98 8.88 3.82 -5.81
C ASN A 98 8.48 2.36 -5.53
N ASP A 99 8.59 1.90 -4.29
CA ASP A 99 8.12 0.56 -3.94
C ASP A 99 6.62 0.44 -4.04
N LEU A 100 5.88 1.44 -3.55
CA LEU A 100 4.42 1.43 -3.63
C LEU A 100 3.93 1.42 -5.08
N LEU A 101 4.65 2.04 -6.03
CA LEU A 101 4.33 1.90 -7.45
C LEU A 101 4.44 0.45 -7.93
N ASN A 102 5.51 -0.25 -7.55
CA ASN A 102 5.67 -1.67 -7.90
C ASN A 102 4.61 -2.55 -7.23
N VAL A 103 4.28 -2.26 -5.97
CA VAL A 103 3.22 -2.95 -5.21
C VAL A 103 1.86 -2.67 -5.83
N GLU A 104 1.59 -1.45 -6.27
CA GLU A 104 0.35 -1.07 -6.95
C GLU A 104 0.15 -1.92 -8.21
N GLU A 105 1.17 -2.03 -9.06
CA GLU A 105 1.12 -2.88 -10.25
C GLU A 105 0.91 -4.36 -9.89
N TYR A 106 1.54 -4.84 -8.82
CA TYR A 106 1.35 -6.20 -8.32
C TYR A 106 -0.08 -6.44 -7.85
N VAL A 107 -0.65 -5.50 -7.08
CA VAL A 107 -2.03 -5.58 -6.59
C VAL A 107 -3.00 -5.56 -7.75
N HIS A 108 -2.85 -4.67 -8.75
CA HIS A 108 -3.76 -4.59 -9.89
C HIS A 108 -3.84 -5.90 -10.68
N ARG A 109 -2.72 -6.62 -10.80
CA ARG A 109 -2.67 -7.93 -11.48
C ARG A 109 -3.47 -9.00 -10.76
N HIS A 110 -3.50 -8.99 -9.42
CA HIS A 110 -4.06 -10.08 -8.62
C HIS A 110 -5.40 -9.75 -7.93
N ILE A 111 -5.73 -8.47 -7.73
CA ILE A 111 -6.92 -8.07 -6.97
C ILE A 111 -8.22 -8.52 -7.64
N ASN A 112 -8.22 -8.56 -8.98
CA ASN A 112 -9.35 -9.02 -9.79
C ASN A 112 -9.32 -10.53 -10.10
N GLU A 113 -8.28 -11.26 -9.68
CA GLU A 113 -8.21 -12.72 -9.84
C GLU A 113 -9.06 -13.41 -8.75
N GLY A 114 -10.27 -13.85 -9.07
CA GLY A 114 -11.15 -14.50 -8.08
C GLY A 114 -12.53 -14.79 -8.62
#